data_AF-A0A223ARU3-F1
#
_entry.id   AF-A0A223ARU3-F1
#
_cell.length_a   1.000
_cell.length_b   1.000
_cell.length_c   1.000
_cell.angle_alpha   90.00
_cell.angle_beta   90.00
_cell.angle_gamma   90.00
#
_symmetry.space_group_name_H-M   'P 1'
#
loop_
_entity.id
_entity.type
_entity.pdbx_description
1 polymer ?
#
loop_
_entity_poly.entity_id
_entity_poly.type
_entity_poly.pdbx_seq_one_letter_code
_entity_poly.pdbx_strand_id
1 'polypeptide(L)' 'MALNRIQKCGLEEKRLLSVANARQGWYRMATIRDINFLLNPTILGKKTKSRPGLVDPLAYYLN' A
#
# COMPACT_ATOMS: atom_id res chain seq x y z
N MET A 1 8.68 -8.24 -3.39
CA MET A 1 9.09 -8.69 -4.75
C MET A 1 7.92 -8.97 -5.71
N ALA A 2 6.86 -9.70 -5.33
CA ALA A 2 5.74 -10.01 -6.25
C ALA A 2 5.06 -8.77 -6.85
N LEU A 3 4.76 -7.75 -6.03
CA LEU A 3 4.10 -6.53 -6.49
C LEU A 3 4.95 -5.74 -7.51
N ASN A 4 6.26 -5.64 -7.27
CA ASN A 4 7.22 -4.98 -8.18
C ASN A 4 7.24 -5.65 -9.57
N ARG A 5 7.10 -6.97 -9.62
CA ARG A 5 6.99 -7.74 -10.86
C ARG A 5 5.63 -7.56 -11.54
N ILE A 6 4.54 -7.67 -10.78
CA ILE A 6 3.16 -7.51 -11.29
C ILE A 6 2.96 -6.12 -11.88
N GLN A 7 3.47 -5.08 -11.22
CA GLN A 7 3.36 -3.70 -11.66
C GLN A 7 4.50 -3.25 -12.58
N LYS A 8 5.44 -4.16 -12.88
CA LYS A 8 6.60 -3.92 -13.76
C LYS A 8 7.41 -2.67 -13.40
N CYS A 9 7.56 -2.37 -12.12
CA CYS A 9 8.21 -1.13 -11.67
C CYS A 9 9.74 -1.16 -11.79
N GLY A 10 10.36 -2.34 -11.92
CA GLY A 10 11.81 -2.47 -12.12
C GLY A 10 12.66 -2.02 -10.93
N LEU A 11 12.08 -1.91 -9.73
CA LEU A 11 12.78 -1.41 -8.55
C LEU A 11 13.75 -2.43 -7.99
N GLU A 12 14.90 -1.96 -7.51
CA GLU A 12 15.89 -2.78 -6.82
C GLU A 12 15.34 -3.35 -5.50
N GLU A 13 15.62 -4.63 -5.24
CA GLU A 13 15.11 -5.32 -4.05
C GLU A 13 15.57 -4.67 -2.74
N LYS A 14 16.85 -4.31 -2.64
CA LYS A 14 17.42 -3.68 -1.45
C LYS A 14 16.71 -2.36 -1.11
N ARG A 15 16.36 -1.59 -2.14
CA ARG A 15 15.63 -0.33 -1.98
C ARG A 15 14.19 -0.58 -1.54
N LEU A 16 13.52 -1.59 -2.09
CA LEU A 16 12.20 -2.01 -1.63
C LEU A 16 12.19 -2.45 -0.16
N LEU A 17 13.18 -3.24 0.26
CA LEU A 17 13.32 -3.69 1.64
C LEU A 17 13.58 -2.52 2.60
N SER A 18 14.43 -1.57 2.21
CA SER A 18 14.68 -0.35 3.00
C SER A 18 13.39 0.46 3.22
N VAL A 19 12.61 0.71 2.16
CA VAL A 19 11.34 1.45 2.24
C VAL A 19 10.31 0.69 3.07
N ALA A 20 10.24 -0.64 2.93
CA ALA A 20 9.33 -1.48 3.71
C ALA A 20 9.66 -1.42 5.22
N ASN A 21 10.93 -1.53 5.59
CA ASN A 21 11.38 -1.44 6.98
C ASN A 21 11.12 -0.05 7.58
N ALA A 22 11.39 1.02 6.83
CA ALA A 22 11.06 2.37 7.26
C ALA A 22 9.55 2.50 7.54
N ARG A 23 8.69 2.10 6.58
CA ARG A 23 7.22 2.11 6.75
C ARG A 23 6.77 1.30 7.96
N GLN A 24 7.36 0.12 8.20
CA GLN A 24 7.04 -0.70 9.36
C GLN A 24 7.38 0.01 10.68
N GLY A 25 8.50 0.74 10.74
CA GLY A 25 8.86 1.60 11.87
C GLY A 25 7.78 2.67 12.12
N TRP A 26 7.37 3.38 11.07
CA TRP A 26 6.30 4.37 11.16
C TRP A 26 4.96 3.76 11.60
N TYR A 27 4.58 2.58 11.09
CA TYR A 27 3.37 1.86 11.50
C TYR A 27 3.34 1.55 13.00
N ARG A 28 4.48 1.14 13.56
CA ARG A 28 4.60 0.86 15.00
C ARG A 28 4.51 2.13 15.85
N MET A 29 5.01 3.26 15.34
CA MET A 29 5.02 4.53 16.06
C MET A 29 3.69 5.30 15.96
N ALA A 30 3.00 5.25 14.82
CA ALA A 30 1.85 6.12 14.53
C ALA A 30 0.48 5.54 14.92
N THR A 31 0.41 4.44 15.68
CA THR A 31 -0.85 3.78 16.08
C THR A 31 -1.83 3.53 14.91
N ILE A 32 -1.28 3.19 13.73
CA ILE A 32 -1.99 2.61 12.57
C ILE A 32 -2.97 3.54 11.81
N ARG A 33 -3.56 4.58 12.43
CA ARG A 33 -4.68 5.34 11.85
C ARG A 33 -4.35 6.08 10.54
N ASP A 34 -3.19 6.73 10.45
CA ASP A 34 -2.94 7.68 9.34
C ASP A 34 -2.09 7.12 8.19
N ILE A 35 -1.49 5.93 8.35
CA ILE A 35 -0.55 5.41 7.33
C ILE A 35 -1.27 4.68 6.18
N ASN A 36 -2.54 4.32 6.37
CA ASN A 36 -3.35 3.74 5.29
C ASN A 36 -3.59 4.71 4.11
N PHE A 37 -3.50 6.03 4.34
CA PHE A 37 -3.65 7.06 3.30
C PHE A 37 -2.46 7.13 2.32
N LEU A 38 -1.33 6.48 2.62
CA LEU A 38 -0.11 6.50 1.81
C LEU A 38 -0.02 5.36 0.78
N LEU A 39 -1.08 4.57 0.65
CA LEU A 39 -1.18 3.49 -0.32
C LEU A 39 -1.95 3.99 -1.55
N ASN A 40 -1.41 3.71 -2.74
CA ASN A 40 -1.99 4.17 -3.99
C ASN A 40 -3.42 3.60 -4.15
N PRO A 41 -4.46 4.46 -4.27
CA PRO A 41 -5.85 4.01 -4.26
C PRO A 41 -6.19 3.14 -5.48
N THR A 42 -5.57 3.39 -6.63
CA THR A 42 -5.72 2.58 -7.85
C THR A 42 -5.25 1.14 -7.65
N ILE A 43 -4.19 0.95 -6.86
CA ILE A 43 -3.68 -0.39 -6.53
C ILE A 43 -4.58 -1.07 -5.48
N LEU A 44 -5.02 -0.32 -4.47
CA LEU A 44 -5.89 -0.83 -3.41
C LEU A 44 -7.27 -1.25 -3.91
N GLY A 45 -7.87 -0.43 -4.78
CA GLY A 45 -9.20 -0.66 -5.37
C GLY A 45 -9.24 -1.78 -6.39
N LYS A 46 -8.10 -2.40 -6.72
CA LYS A 46 -8.04 -3.45 -7.75
C LYS A 46 -8.70 -4.74 -7.26
N LYS A 47 -9.88 -5.04 -7.81
CA LYS A 47 -10.59 -6.29 -7.53
C LYS A 47 -9.77 -7.49 -8.03
N THR A 48 -9.66 -8.51 -7.19
CA THR A 48 -9.15 -9.83 -7.60
C THR A 48 -10.30 -10.82 -7.54
N LYS A 49 -10.20 -11.94 -8.28
CA LYS A 49 -11.29 -12.92 -8.45
C LYS A 49 -12.05 -13.23 -7.16
N SER A 50 -11.32 -13.51 -6.07
CA SER A 50 -11.91 -13.89 -4.78
C SER A 50 -11.97 -12.76 -3.75
N ARG A 51 -11.35 -11.60 -4.01
CA ARG A 51 -11.21 -10.54 -3.01
C ARG A 51 -11.61 -9.18 -3.58
N PRO A 52 -12.61 -8.50 -2.98
CA PRO A 52 -12.94 -7.14 -3.36
C PRO A 52 -11.74 -6.21 -3.13
N GLY A 53 -11.60 -5.21 -4.00
CA GLY A 53 -10.62 -4.14 -3.79
C GLY A 53 -10.93 -3.39 -2.50
N LEU A 54 -9.90 -2.90 -1.83
CA LEU A 54 -10.08 -2.01 -0.68
C LEU A 54 -10.69 -0.70 -1.15
N VAL A 55 -11.65 -0.19 -0.37
CA VAL A 55 -12.27 1.11 -0.58
C VAL A 55 -11.24 2.19 -0.26
N ASP A 56 -11.14 3.21 -1.12
CA ASP A 56 -10.35 4.40 -0.85
C ASP A 56 -10.90 5.08 0.42
N PRO A 57 -10.13 5.13 1.52
CA PRO A 57 -10.62 5.70 2.77
C PRO A 57 -11.03 7.16 2.62
N LEU A 58 -10.34 7.95 1.79
CA LEU A 58 -10.68 9.36 1.61
C LEU A 58 -12.04 9.50 0.92
N ALA A 59 -12.30 8.69 -0.11
CA ALA A 59 -13.60 8.66 -0.78
C ALA A 59 -14.73 8.19 0.16
N TYR A 60 -14.44 7.36 1.16
CA TYR A 60 -15.42 6.93 2.16
C TYR A 60 -15.83 8.06 3.11
N TYR A 61 -14.90 8.94 3.48
CA TYR A 61 -15.13 10.03 4.43
C TYR A 61 -15.61 11.35 3.81
N LEU A 62 -15.39 11.56 2.51
CA LEU A 62 -15.81 12.77 1.79
C LEU A 62 -17.23 12.69 1.20
N ASN A 63 -17.94 11.56 1.39
CA ASN A 63 -19.33 11.36 0.99
C ASN A 63 -20.29 11.55 2.16
#